data_AF-A0A318LC33-F1
#
_entry.id   AF-A0A318LC33-F1
#
_cell.length_a   1.000
_cell.length_b   1.000
_cell.length_c   1.000
_cell.angle_alpha   90.00
_cell.angle_beta   90.00
_cell.angle_gamma   90.00
#
_symmetry.space_group_name_H-M   'P 1'
#
loop_
_entity.id
_entity.type
_entity.pdbx_description
1 polymer ?
#
loop_
_entity_poly.entity_id
_entity_poly.type
_entity_poly.pdbx_seq_one_letter_code
_entity_poly.pdbx_strand_id
1 'polypeptide(L)' 'MSWCVSREGDFAHLSREQWGDLYLFVEEGEQQAAFDVLDQIKPPHWPEADVMLGPPHPT' A
#
# COMPACT_ATOMS: atom_id res chain seq x y z
N MET A 1 0.43 -7.31 10.91
CA MET A 1 -0.67 -6.40 10.52
C MET A 1 -1.04 -6.71 9.07
N SER A 2 -2.16 -6.22 8.54
CA SER A 2 -2.54 -6.49 7.16
C SER A 2 -3.04 -5.23 6.45
N TRP A 3 -2.71 -5.12 5.17
CA TRP A 3 -3.23 -4.11 4.26
C TRP A 3 -4.10 -4.80 3.22
N CYS A 4 -5.18 -4.15 2.80
CA CYS A 4 -6.10 -4.67 1.78
C CYS A 4 -6.40 -3.59 0.75
N VAL A 5 -6.62 -4.03 -0.50
CA VAL A 5 -7.06 -3.16 -1.60
C VAL A 5 -8.54 -2.81 -1.52
N SER A 6 -9.33 -3.65 -0.84
CA SER A 6 -10.76 -3.44 -0.66
C SER A 6 -11.26 -4.16 0.59
N ARG A 7 -12.42 -3.72 1.10
CA ARG A 7 -13.03 -4.25 2.34
C ARG A 7 -13.43 -5.73 2.26
N GLU A 8 -13.58 -6.27 1.06
CA GLU A 8 -13.89 -7.68 0.78
C GLU A 8 -12.75 -8.42 0.06
N GLY A 9 -11.58 -7.78 -0.09
CA GLY A 9 -10.51 -8.24 -0.96
C GLY A 9 -9.45 -9.12 -0.28
N ASP A 10 -8.44 -9.44 -1.07
CA ASP A 10 -7.23 -10.11 -0.61
C ASP A 10 -6.44 -9.20 0.37
N PHE A 11 -5.74 -9.82 1.32
CA PHE A 11 -4.93 -9.13 2.33
C PHE A 11 -3.45 -9.44 2.13
N ALA A 12 -2.62 -8.39 2.14
CA ALA A 12 -1.18 -8.50 2.25
C ALA A 12 -0.77 -8.50 3.72
N HIS A 13 0.05 -9.46 4.15
CA HIS A 13 0.59 -9.48 5.50
C HIS A 13 1.83 -8.60 5.61
N LEU A 14 1.81 -7.69 6.57
CA LEU A 14 2.91 -6.79 6.90
C LEU A 14 3.69 -7.30 8.10
N SER A 15 5.02 -7.28 7.97
CA SER A 15 5.93 -7.35 9.10
C SER A 15 5.79 -6.11 9.99
N ARG A 16 6.32 -6.17 11.21
CA ARG A 16 6.31 -5.02 12.14
C ARG A 16 7.13 -3.85 11.61
N GLU A 17 8.25 -4.14 10.95
CA GLU A 17 9.15 -3.14 10.37
C GLU A 17 8.48 -2.43 9.20
N GLN A 18 7.93 -3.19 8.24
CA GLN A 18 7.20 -2.66 7.09
C GLN A 18 6.01 -1.78 7.49
N TRP A 19 5.32 -2.14 8.58
CA TRP A 19 4.27 -1.28 9.14
C TRP A 19 4.82 0.02 9.75
N GLY A 20 5.96 -0.06 10.43
CA GLY A 20 6.62 1.12 11.00
C GLY A 20 7.07 2.09 9.93
N ASP A 21 7.69 1.58 8.86
CA ASP A 21 8.15 2.38 7.73
C ASP A 21 6.97 3.03 7.01
N LEU A 22 5.92 2.26 6.70
CA LEU A 22 4.71 2.78 6.08
C LEU A 22 4.05 3.88 6.94
N TYR A 23 3.97 3.68 8.25
CA TYR A 23 3.42 4.67 9.18
C TYR A 23 4.25 5.95 9.20
N LEU A 24 5.58 5.84 9.26
CA LEU A 24 6.49 6.98 9.24
C LEU A 24 6.34 7.80 7.95
N PHE A 25 6.40 7.14 6.79
CA PHE A 25 6.31 7.81 5.50
C PHE A 25 4.97 8.53 5.30
N VAL A 26 3.88 7.95 5.79
CA VAL A 26 2.56 8.62 5.75
C VAL A 26 2.53 9.85 6.66
N GLU A 27 3.06 9.76 7.89
CA GLU A 27 3.10 10.91 8.82
C GLU A 27 4.02 12.04 8.33
N GLU A 28 5.12 11.69 7.66
CA GLU A 28 6.08 12.66 7.09
C GLU A 28 5.62 13.23 5.74
N GLY A 29 4.53 12.71 5.17
CA GLY A 29 4.02 13.12 3.86
C GLY A 29 4.84 12.60 2.68
N GLU A 30 5.71 11.61 2.91
CA GLU A 30 6.52 10.94 1.89
C GLU A 30 5.70 9.90 1.12
N GLN A 31 4.75 10.38 0.32
CA GLN A 31 3.78 9.52 -0.36
C GLN A 31 4.44 8.50 -1.31
N GLN A 32 5.52 8.87 -1.99
CA GLN A 32 6.24 7.96 -2.89
C GLN A 32 6.92 6.82 -2.14
N ALA A 33 7.60 7.13 -1.02
CA ALA A 33 8.25 6.11 -0.19
C ALA A 33 7.21 5.14 0.40
N ALA A 34 6.04 5.66 0.79
CA ALA A 34 4.92 4.82 1.21
C ALA A 34 4.46 3.86 0.09
N PHE A 35 4.31 4.34 -1.15
CA PHE A 35 3.95 3.48 -2.29
C PHE A 35 5.01 2.43 -2.58
N ASP A 36 6.29 2.76 -2.50
CA ASP A 36 7.38 1.81 -2.72
C ASP A 36 7.34 0.65 -1.70
N VAL A 37 7.00 0.94 -0.44
CA VAL A 37 6.80 -0.10 0.59
C VAL A 37 5.57 -0.95 0.27
N LEU A 38 4.47 -0.33 -0.17
CA LEU A 38 3.25 -1.02 -0.55
C LEU A 38 3.48 -1.97 -1.75
N ASP A 39 4.27 -1.56 -2.75
CA ASP A 39 4.61 -2.40 -3.90
C ASP A 39 5.51 -3.58 -3.54
N GLN A 40 6.31 -3.48 -2.47
CA GLN A 40 7.13 -4.60 -1.99
C GLN A 40 6.30 -5.66 -1.25
N ILE A 41 5.22 -5.25 -0.59
CA ILE A 41 4.39 -6.16 0.23
C ILE A 41 3.17 -6.69 -0.51
N LYS A 42 2.75 -6.05 -1.60
CA LYS A 42 1.56 -6.49 -2.34
C LYS A 42 1.78 -7.88 -2.97
N PRO A 43 0.73 -8.69 -3.07
CA PRO A 43 0.75 -9.87 -3.92
C PRO A 43 1.10 -9.54 -5.38
N PRO A 44 1.83 -10.41 -6.10
CA PRO A 44 2.30 -10.13 -7.46
C PRO A 44 1.20 -9.91 -8.50
N HIS A 45 -0.01 -10.44 -8.26
CA HIS A 45 -1.15 -10.29 -9.15
C HIS A 45 -1.88 -8.95 -8.98
N TRP A 46 -1.52 -8.15 -7.99
CA TRP A 46 -2.15 -6.86 -7.75
C TRP A 46 -1.56 -5.76 -8.64
N PRO A 47 -2.37 -4.75 -9.01
CA PRO A 47 -1.89 -3.53 -9.69
C PRO A 47 -0.86 -2.78 -8.83
N GLU A 48 -0.16 -1.81 -9.41
CA GLU A 48 0.76 -0.92 -8.69
C GLU A 48 0.02 -0.13 -7.60
N ALA A 49 0.72 0.15 -6.49
CA ALA A 49 0.12 0.75 -5.31
C ALA A 49 -0.48 2.14 -5.57
N ASP A 50 0.15 2.93 -6.44
CA ASP A 50 -0.33 4.23 -6.91
C ASP A 50 -1.63 4.12 -7.73
N VAL A 51 -1.76 3.10 -8.57
CA VAL A 51 -2.98 2.80 -9.35
C VAL A 51 -4.12 2.36 -8.43
N MET A 52 -3.82 1.59 -7.37
CA MET A 52 -4.80 1.12 -6.40
C MET A 52 -5.36 2.22 -5.49
N LEU A 53 -4.54 3.23 -5.20
CA LEU A 53 -4.83 4.29 -4.21
C LEU A 53 -5.07 5.67 -4.84
N GLY A 54 -4.83 5.81 -6.14
CA GLY A 54 -5.16 7.01 -6.92
C GLY A 54 -6.67 7.25 -7.00
N PRO A 55 -7.10 8.49 -7.32
CA PRO A 55 -8.51 8.77 -7.55
C PRO A 55 -9.04 7.85 -8.66
N PRO A 56 -10.30 7.38 -8.59
CA PRO A 56 -10.87 6.56 -9.65
C PRO A 56 -10.74 7.34 -10.95
N HIS A 57 -9.98 6.78 -11.90
CA HIS A 57 -9.87 7.38 -13.23
C HIS A 57 -11.29 7.61 -13.77
N PRO A 58 -11.65 8.84 -14.18
CA PRO A 58 -12.90 9.05 -14.90
C PRO A 58 -12.79 8.31 -16.24
N THR A 59 -13.59 7.27 -16.38
CA THR A 59 -13.94 6.63 -17.67
C THR A 59 -14.56 7.62 -18.64
#